data_AF-X2B3Q8-F1
#
_entry.id   AF-X2B3Q8-F1
#
_cell.length_a   1.000
_cell.length_b   1.000
_cell.length_c   1.000
_cell.angle_alpha   90.00
_cell.angle_beta   90.00
_cell.angle_gamma   90.00
#
_symmetry.space_group_name_H-M   'P 1'
#
loop_
_entity.id
_entity.type
_entity.pdbx_description
1 polymer ?
#
loop_
_entity_poly.entity_id
_entity_poly.type
_entity_poly.pdbx_seq_one_letter_code
_entity_poly.pdbx_strand_id
1 'polypeptide(L)'
;DYNHIEYVDRDFFSKMSSLRSFSIQHNNLGEFLDFSRLPMDNSLEDLQMTNTGIEFISKSQLKQLTQLRFLSLSYNQLEELPDFIYQSESLQKLYLNENSITKLESDAFDGMTQLEEL
;
A
#
# COMPACT_ATOMS: atom_id res chain seq x y z
N ASP A 1 0.44 -17.89 9.14
CA ASP A 1 -0.44 -17.80 10.31
C ASP A 1 -1.78 -17.20 9.90
N TYR A 2 -2.86 -17.96 10.10
CA TYR A 2 -4.24 -17.55 9.79
C TYR A 2 -4.81 -16.79 10.99
N ASN A 3 -4.75 -15.46 10.97
CA ASN A 3 -5.44 -14.65 11.97
C ASN A 3 -6.81 -14.25 11.40
N HIS A 4 -7.89 -14.66 12.05
CA HIS A 4 -9.26 -14.22 11.73
C HIS A 4 -9.51 -12.77 12.17
N ILE A 5 -8.60 -11.86 11.83
CA ILE A 5 -8.78 -10.43 12.09
C ILE A 5 -9.76 -9.96 11.01
N GLU A 6 -10.96 -9.59 11.43
CA GLU A 6 -12.03 -9.06 10.55
C GLU A 6 -12.08 -7.53 10.60
N TYR A 7 -11.43 -6.91 11.59
CA TYR A 7 -11.44 -5.47 11.81
C TYR A 7 -10.13 -5.00 12.44
N VAL A 8 -9.64 -3.87 11.96
CA VAL A 8 -8.53 -3.12 12.56
C VAL A 8 -9.08 -1.74 12.92
N ASP A 9 -8.87 -1.32 14.17
CA ASP A 9 -9.33 -0.01 14.64
C ASP A 9 -8.68 1.12 13.83
N ARG A 10 -9.41 2.22 13.60
CA ARG A 10 -8.92 3.37 12.82
C ARG A 10 -7.58 3.91 13.37
N ASP A 11 -7.39 3.88 14.67
CA ASP A 11 -6.20 4.40 15.33
C ASP A 11 -5.11 3.32 15.54
N PHE A 12 -5.24 2.14 14.93
CA PHE A 12 -4.29 1.03 15.07
C PHE A 12 -2.84 1.45 14.81
N PHE A 13 -2.61 2.21 13.74
CA PHE A 13 -1.28 2.68 13.36
C PHE A 13 -0.80 3.94 14.12
N SER A 14 -1.66 4.57 14.94
CA SER A 14 -1.41 5.90 15.53
C SER A 14 -0.18 5.98 16.45
N LYS A 15 0.29 4.86 16.98
CA LYS A 15 1.46 4.78 17.88
C LYS A 15 2.66 4.08 17.24
N MET A 16 2.57 3.72 15.96
CA MET A 16 3.55 2.87 15.28
C MET A 16 4.64 3.67 14.58
N SER A 17 5.30 4.61 15.27
CA SER A 17 6.34 5.47 14.68
C SER A 17 7.58 4.68 14.20
N SER A 18 7.91 3.58 14.88
CA SER A 18 9.08 2.74 14.57
C SER A 18 8.77 1.55 13.65
N LEU A 19 7.55 1.43 13.12
CA LEU A 19 7.19 0.33 12.23
C LEU A 19 7.93 0.50 10.90
N ARG A 20 8.79 -0.47 10.56
CA ARG A 20 9.57 -0.47 9.30
C ARG A 20 8.98 -1.39 8.24
N SER A 21 8.41 -2.50 8.67
CA SER A 21 7.83 -3.49 7.78
C SER A 21 6.47 -3.92 8.32
N PHE A 22 5.48 -3.97 7.45
CA PHE A 22 4.14 -4.42 7.78
C PHE A 22 3.60 -5.35 6.70
N SER A 23 3.03 -6.48 7.13
CA SER A 23 2.52 -7.51 6.24
C SER A 23 1.20 -8.08 6.78
N ILE A 24 0.18 -8.13 5.93
CA ILE A 24 -1.14 -8.69 6.25
C ILE A 24 -1.65 -9.69 5.20
N GLN A 25 -0.72 -10.44 4.60
CA GLN A 25 -1.05 -11.36 3.51
C GLN A 25 -2.15 -12.37 3.88
N HIS A 26 -3.02 -12.69 2.93
CA HIS A 26 -4.09 -13.69 3.09
C HIS A 26 -5.15 -13.35 4.17
N ASN A 27 -5.35 -12.06 4.46
CA ASN A 27 -6.45 -11.58 5.30
C ASN A 27 -7.34 -10.65 4.48
N ASN A 28 -8.66 -10.83 4.52
CA ASN A 28 -9.61 -9.98 3.79
C ASN A 28 -9.82 -8.60 4.46
N LEU A 29 -8.72 -7.92 4.76
CA LEU A 29 -8.65 -6.72 5.59
C LEU A 29 -8.12 -5.50 4.86
N GLY A 30 -7.59 -5.66 3.64
CA GLY A 30 -6.79 -4.61 3.01
C GLY A 30 -7.57 -3.31 2.82
N GLU A 31 -8.87 -3.40 2.54
CA GLU A 31 -9.77 -2.24 2.41
C GLU A 31 -9.96 -1.49 3.74
N PHE A 32 -9.88 -2.19 4.88
CA PHE A 32 -10.13 -1.61 6.21
C PHE A 32 -8.88 -0.99 6.85
N LEU A 33 -7.72 -1.06 6.21
CA LEU A 33 -6.51 -0.43 6.72
C LEU A 33 -6.48 1.07 6.38
N ASP A 34 -6.25 1.88 7.40
CA ASP A 34 -6.12 3.33 7.27
C ASP A 34 -4.73 3.79 7.77
N PHE A 35 -3.75 3.90 6.86
CA PHE A 35 -2.43 4.42 7.19
C PHE A 35 -2.39 5.95 7.29
N SER A 36 -3.51 6.66 7.09
CA SER A 36 -3.57 8.12 7.28
C SER A 36 -3.30 8.53 8.73
N ARG A 37 -3.45 7.58 9.67
CA ARG A 37 -3.18 7.76 11.10
C ARG A 37 -1.76 7.43 11.52
N LEU A 38 -0.88 7.01 10.59
CA LEU A 38 0.53 6.86 10.92
C LEU A 38 1.10 8.21 11.41
N PRO A 39 1.98 8.21 12.42
CA PRO A 39 2.71 9.40 12.84
C PRO A 39 3.46 10.04 11.66
N MET A 40 3.63 11.36 11.68
CA MET A 40 4.39 12.06 10.64
C MET A 40 5.86 11.63 10.58
N ASP A 41 6.41 11.13 11.70
CA ASP A 41 7.76 10.57 11.83
C ASP A 41 7.80 9.06 11.60
N ASN A 42 6.79 8.47 10.94
CA ASN A 42 6.78 7.05 10.62
C ASN A 42 8.00 6.65 9.78
N SER A 43 8.45 5.41 9.98
CA SER A 43 9.61 4.83 9.31
C SER A 43 9.23 3.63 8.44
N LEU A 44 7.99 3.58 7.91
CA LEU A 44 7.51 2.41 7.17
C LEU A 44 8.17 2.38 5.79
N GLU A 45 8.98 1.36 5.56
CA GLU A 45 9.77 1.14 4.34
C GLU A 45 9.16 0.01 3.49
N ASP A 46 8.59 -1.01 4.13
CA ASP A 46 8.06 -2.19 3.44
C ASP A 46 6.60 -2.45 3.81
N LEU A 47 5.71 -2.44 2.81
CA LEU A 47 4.30 -2.73 2.96
C LEU A 47 3.86 -3.88 2.05
N GLN A 48 3.35 -4.95 2.65
CA GLN A 48 2.89 -6.13 1.92
C GLN A 48 1.42 -6.40 2.22
N MET A 49 0.56 -6.22 1.22
CA MET A 49 -0.88 -6.48 1.30
C MET A 49 -1.30 -7.43 0.20
N THR A 50 -0.58 -8.56 0.09
CA THR A 50 -0.83 -9.59 -0.94
C THR A 50 -2.05 -10.42 -0.60
N ASN A 51 -2.98 -10.60 -1.55
CA ASN A 51 -4.17 -11.41 -1.37
C ASN A 51 -5.00 -10.97 -0.15
N THR A 52 -5.42 -9.71 -0.16
CA THR A 52 -6.18 -9.11 0.95
C THR A 52 -7.56 -8.57 0.55
N GLY A 53 -7.97 -8.84 -0.69
CA GLY A 53 -9.28 -8.47 -1.23
C GLY A 53 -9.40 -6.97 -1.53
N ILE A 54 -8.29 -6.26 -1.75
CA ILE A 54 -8.34 -4.82 -2.03
C ILE A 54 -8.93 -4.59 -3.42
N GLU A 55 -10.06 -3.90 -3.49
CA GLU A 55 -10.67 -3.43 -4.74
C GLU A 55 -10.25 -1.99 -5.07
N PHE A 56 -10.05 -1.15 -4.05
CA PHE A 56 -9.69 0.26 -4.20
C PHE A 56 -8.80 0.73 -3.04
N ILE A 57 -7.89 1.67 -3.33
CA ILE A 57 -7.10 2.37 -2.31
C ILE A 57 -7.28 3.87 -2.50
N SER A 58 -7.84 4.53 -1.49
CA SER A 58 -8.01 5.98 -1.50
C SER A 58 -6.65 6.69 -1.37
N LYS A 59 -6.53 7.85 -2.04
CA LYS A 59 -5.34 8.71 -1.95
C LYS A 59 -4.94 9.05 -0.50
N SER A 60 -5.92 9.21 0.39
CA SER A 60 -5.69 9.50 1.80
C SER A 60 -5.03 8.36 2.57
N GLN A 61 -5.28 7.10 2.18
CA GLN A 61 -4.80 5.94 2.93
C GLN A 61 -3.28 5.80 2.89
N LEU A 62 -2.62 6.16 1.79
CA LEU A 62 -1.17 5.96 1.64
C LEU A 62 -0.35 7.25 1.68
N LYS A 63 -0.98 8.43 1.78
CA LYS A 63 -0.29 9.73 1.70
C LYS A 63 0.86 9.91 2.70
N GLN A 64 0.77 9.30 3.89
CA GLN A 64 1.79 9.42 4.93
C GLN A 64 3.00 8.50 4.72
N LEU A 65 2.96 7.60 3.74
CA LEU A 65 3.98 6.59 3.46
C LEU A 65 5.14 7.17 2.64
N THR A 66 5.71 8.28 3.11
CA THR A 66 6.76 9.02 2.40
C THR A 66 8.11 8.29 2.37
N GLN A 67 8.32 7.32 3.27
CA GLN A 67 9.54 6.52 3.35
C GLN A 67 9.42 5.14 2.67
N LEU A 68 8.28 4.85 2.03
CA LEU A 68 7.99 3.53 1.49
C LEU A 68 8.88 3.21 0.29
N ARG A 69 9.54 2.06 0.33
CA ARG A 69 10.45 1.57 -0.72
C ARG A 69 9.89 0.33 -1.41
N PHE A 70 9.19 -0.52 -0.67
CA PHE A 70 8.57 -1.73 -1.20
C PHE A 70 7.06 -1.72 -0.96
N LEU A 71 6.29 -1.92 -2.02
CA LEU A 71 4.85 -2.10 -1.96
C LEU A 71 4.42 -3.32 -2.77
N SER A 72 3.84 -4.30 -2.10
CA SER A 72 3.18 -5.44 -2.77
C SER A 72 1.68 -5.36 -2.58
N LEU A 73 0.96 -5.21 -3.69
CA LEU A 73 -0.50 -5.28 -3.82
C LEU A 73 -0.93 -6.45 -4.71
N SER A 74 -0.06 -7.44 -4.91
CA SER A 74 -0.34 -8.59 -5.75
C SER A 74 -1.55 -9.41 -5.27
N TYR A 75 -2.20 -10.11 -6.19
CA TYR A 75 -3.34 -10.98 -5.89
C TYR A 75 -4.52 -10.24 -5.24
N ASN A 76 -4.75 -8.98 -5.62
CA ASN A 76 -5.92 -8.21 -5.19
C ASN A 76 -6.89 -8.03 -6.37
N GLN A 77 -7.84 -7.10 -6.24
CA GLN A 77 -8.91 -6.87 -7.21
C GLN A 77 -8.89 -5.43 -7.73
N LEU A 78 -7.73 -4.77 -7.70
CA LEU A 78 -7.58 -3.39 -8.15
C LEU A 78 -7.94 -3.27 -9.63
N GLU A 79 -8.85 -2.36 -9.97
CA GLU A 79 -9.19 -2.03 -11.36
C GLU A 79 -8.35 -0.88 -11.94
N GLU A 80 -7.75 -0.08 -11.05
CA GLU A 80 -6.92 1.08 -11.38
C GLU A 80 -5.73 1.20 -10.42
N LEU A 81 -4.67 1.88 -10.86
CA LEU A 81 -3.56 2.20 -9.97
C LEU A 81 -3.96 3.37 -9.05
N PRO A 82 -3.71 3.27 -7.72
CA PRO A 82 -4.04 4.35 -6.80
C PRO A 82 -3.28 5.65 -7.10
N ASP A 83 -4.00 6.79 -7.14
CA ASP A 83 -3.47 8.12 -7.47
C ASP A 83 -2.21 8.55 -6.70
N PHE A 84 -2.04 8.07 -5.47
CA PHE A 84 -0.89 8.41 -4.65
C PHE A 84 0.40 7.74 -5.14
N ILE A 85 0.32 6.54 -5.73
CA ILE A 85 1.49 5.80 -6.21
C ILE A 85 2.23 6.62 -7.27
N TYR A 86 1.50 7.36 -8.11
CA TYR A 86 2.05 8.29 -9.11
C TYR A 86 2.97 9.36 -8.54
N GLN A 87 2.87 9.67 -7.25
CA GLN A 87 3.62 10.75 -6.59
C GLN A 87 4.66 10.22 -5.59
N SER A 88 4.89 8.91 -5.57
CA SER A 88 5.86 8.32 -4.64
C SER A 88 7.29 8.52 -5.14
N GLU A 89 8.04 9.41 -4.49
CA GLU A 89 9.45 9.68 -4.81
C GLU A 89 10.40 8.65 -4.20
N SER A 90 9.95 7.81 -3.26
CA SER A 90 10.77 6.87 -2.50
C SER A 90 10.57 5.40 -2.91
N LEU A 91 9.49 5.07 -3.63
CA LEU A 91 9.18 3.70 -3.98
C LEU A 91 10.18 3.14 -5.00
N GLN A 92 10.76 1.99 -4.67
CA GLN A 92 11.75 1.29 -5.48
C GLN A 92 11.17 0.04 -6.14
N LYS A 93 10.21 -0.60 -5.47
CA LYS A 93 9.61 -1.85 -5.92
C LYS A 93 8.10 -1.81 -5.72
N LEU A 94 7.36 -2.08 -6.80
CA LEU A 94 5.90 -2.10 -6.81
C LEU A 94 5.42 -3.38 -7.45
N TYR A 95 4.73 -4.25 -6.71
CA TYR A 95 4.15 -5.46 -7.29
C TYR A 95 2.62 -5.36 -7.36
N LEU A 96 2.10 -5.55 -8.57
CA LEU A 96 0.67 -5.44 -8.91
C LEU A 96 0.13 -6.67 -9.65
N ASN A 97 0.93 -7.74 -9.78
CA ASN A 97 0.53 -8.92 -10.52
C ASN A 97 -0.77 -9.52 -9.96
N GLU A 98 -1.58 -10.13 -10.83
CA GLU A 98 -2.86 -10.75 -10.43
C GLU A 98 -3.82 -9.73 -9.79
N ASN A 99 -4.02 -8.61 -10.50
CA ASN A 99 -5.09 -7.63 -10.26
C ASN A 99 -5.94 -7.49 -11.54
N SER A 100 -6.99 -6.66 -11.49
CA SER A 100 -7.90 -6.37 -12.60
C SER A 100 -7.57 -5.06 -13.32
N ILE A 101 -6.34 -4.55 -13.20
CA ILE A 101 -5.92 -3.28 -13.79
C ILE A 101 -5.91 -3.42 -15.31
N THR A 102 -6.84 -2.75 -15.99
CA THR A 102 -6.99 -2.82 -17.46
C THR A 102 -6.50 -1.57 -18.18
N LYS A 103 -6.23 -0.49 -17.44
CA LYS A 103 -5.79 0.80 -17.97
C LYS A 103 -4.67 1.36 -17.10
N LEU A 104 -3.64 1.85 -17.77
CA LEU A 104 -2.60 2.67 -17.20
C LEU A 104 -2.45 3.87 -18.13
N GLU A 105 -2.50 5.07 -17.56
CA GLU A 105 -2.19 6.29 -18.31
C GLU A 105 -0.71 6.29 -18.69
N SER A 106 -0.34 6.99 -19.78
CA SER A 106 1.04 6.98 -20.27
C SER A 106 2.05 7.60 -19.30
N ASP A 107 1.57 8.44 -18.39
CA ASP A 107 2.31 9.16 -17.34
C ASP A 107 2.14 8.52 -15.95
N ALA A 108 1.55 7.30 -15.89
CA ALA A 108 1.26 6.57 -14.66
C ALA A 108 2.48 6.24 -13.78
N PHE A 109 3.72 6.53 -14.21
CA PHE A 109 4.90 6.29 -13.38
C PHE A 109 5.88 7.47 -13.40
N ASP A 110 5.51 8.61 -13.97
CA ASP A 110 6.42 9.75 -14.19
C ASP A 110 7.01 10.33 -12.89
N GLY A 111 6.25 10.31 -11.80
CA GLY A 111 6.72 10.78 -10.49
C GLY A 111 7.55 9.75 -9.71
N MET A 112 7.61 8.49 -10.18
CA MET A 112 8.27 7.40 -9.47
C MET A 112 9.74 7.28 -9.85
N THR A 113 10.49 8.35 -9.56
CA THR A 113 11.88 8.53 -10.01
C THR A 113 12.89 7.50 -9.47
N GLN A 114 12.52 6.75 -8.42
CA GLN A 114 13.35 5.70 -7.82
C GLN A 114 12.86 4.28 -8.12
N LEU A 115 11.82 4.12 -8.96
CA LEU A 115 11.26 2.80 -9.27
C LEU A 115 12.26 1.97 -10.08
N GLU A 116 12.66 0.84 -9.52
CA GLU A 116 13.60 -0.11 -10.11
C GLU A 116 12.89 -1.39 -10.59
N GLU A 117 11.75 -1.74 -9.98
CA GLU A 117 11.05 -3.01 -10.21
C GLU A 117 9.52 -2.84 -10.19
N LEU A 118 8.82 -3.38 -11.21
CA LEU A 118 7.36 -3.34 -11.40
C LEU A 118 6.80 -4.73 -11.74
#